data_AF-A0A7W0A5E6-F1
#
_entry.id   AF-A0A7W0A5E6-F1
#
_cell.length_a   1.000
_cell.length_b   1.000
_cell.length_c   1.000
_cell.angle_alpha   90.00
_cell.angle_beta   90.00
_cell.angle_gamma   90.00
#
_symmetry.space_group_name_H-M   'P 1'
#
loop_
_entity.id
_entity.type
_entity.pdbx_description
1 polymer ?
#
loop_
_entity_poly.entity_id
_entity_poly.type
_entity_poly.pdbx_seq_one_letter_code
_entity_poly.pdbx_strand_id
1 'polypeptide(L)'
;MTSEITIRDMFAHRSELPEHAGDLIDDTGYDRDEVLHRFRLQHPESSFRSTYAYTNFGLTAGAVAASNSTGASWEDASAERLYGPAGMTVVAPGEEHRRHSDLTPPPKPWRARSCR
;
A
#
# COMPACT_ATOMS: atom_id res chain seq x y z
N MET A 1 14.04 -7.33 -8.45
CA MET A 1 13.27 -6.52 -9.42
C MET A 1 14.19 -6.07 -10.54
N THR A 2 13.77 -6.16 -11.81
CA THR A 2 14.55 -5.64 -12.95
C THR A 2 14.42 -4.11 -13.08
N SER A 3 15.35 -3.46 -13.79
CA SER A 3 15.28 -2.03 -14.12
C SER A 3 14.21 -1.69 -15.15
N GLU A 4 13.58 -2.71 -15.75
CA GLU A 4 12.63 -2.57 -16.87
C GLU A 4 11.17 -2.40 -16.40
N ILE A 5 10.92 -2.53 -15.09
CA ILE A 5 9.57 -2.43 -14.51
C ILE A 5 9.03 -1.01 -14.65
N THR A 6 7.78 -0.92 -15.11
CA THR A 6 7.06 0.35 -15.27
C THR A 6 5.90 0.49 -14.29
N ILE A 7 5.34 1.71 -14.18
CA ILE A 7 4.08 1.96 -13.43
C ILE A 7 2.95 1.03 -13.91
N ARG A 8 2.86 0.79 -15.23
CA ARG A 8 1.87 -0.12 -15.80
C ARG A 8 2.02 -1.55 -15.28
N ASP A 9 3.25 -2.03 -15.16
CA ASP A 9 3.53 -3.40 -14.70
C ASP A 9 3.11 -3.58 -13.23
N MET A 10 3.28 -2.54 -12.40
CA MET A 10 2.79 -2.51 -11.02
C MET A 10 1.27 -2.59 -10.94
N PHE A 11 0.55 -1.73 -11.67
CA PHE A 11 -0.91 -1.74 -11.70
C PHE A 11 -1.50 -3.00 -12.35
N ALA A 12 -0.74 -3.69 -13.18
CA ALA A 12 -1.15 -4.94 -13.83
C ALA A 12 -0.77 -6.20 -13.02
N HIS A 13 -0.16 -6.06 -11.83
CA HIS A 13 0.34 -7.18 -11.03
C HIS A 13 1.31 -8.10 -11.80
N ARG A 14 2.16 -7.49 -12.65
CA ARG A 14 3.15 -8.17 -13.51
C ARG A 14 4.56 -7.64 -13.27
N SER A 15 4.86 -7.30 -12.02
CA SER A 15 6.10 -6.66 -11.57
C SER A 15 7.21 -7.64 -11.17
N GLU A 16 7.00 -8.95 -11.40
CA GLU A 16 7.88 -10.06 -10.95
C GLU A 16 7.96 -10.24 -9.43
N LEU A 17 7.33 -9.37 -8.65
CA LEU A 17 7.24 -9.53 -7.20
C LEU A 17 6.51 -10.85 -6.87
N PRO A 18 6.94 -11.55 -5.81
CA PRO A 18 6.16 -12.65 -5.27
C PRO A 18 4.75 -12.21 -4.90
N GLU A 19 3.80 -13.14 -4.94
CA GLU A 19 2.44 -12.89 -4.46
C GLU A 19 2.46 -12.35 -3.02
N HIS A 20 1.67 -11.32 -2.74
CA HIS A 20 1.59 -10.63 -1.45
C HIS A 20 2.90 -10.01 -0.94
N ALA A 21 3.89 -9.77 -1.81
CA ALA A 21 5.12 -9.10 -1.41
C ALA A 21 4.83 -7.75 -0.72
N GLY A 22 5.38 -7.60 0.49
CA GLY A 22 5.25 -6.42 1.34
C GLY A 22 4.21 -6.55 2.45
N ASP A 23 3.17 -7.36 2.27
CA ASP A 23 2.04 -7.46 3.22
C ASP A 23 2.52 -7.91 4.62
N LEU A 24 3.32 -8.98 4.70
CA LEU A 24 3.88 -9.45 5.98
C LEU A 24 4.83 -8.45 6.64
N ILE A 25 5.48 -7.57 5.86
CA ILE A 25 6.40 -6.57 6.41
C ILE A 25 5.56 -5.45 7.05
N ASP A 26 4.52 -5.00 6.37
CA ASP A 26 3.54 -4.03 6.88
C ASP A 26 2.86 -4.55 8.16
N ASP A 27 2.42 -5.81 8.16
CA ASP A 27 1.80 -6.46 9.32
C ASP A 27 2.71 -6.48 10.57
N THR A 28 4.03 -6.41 10.38
CA THR A 28 5.00 -6.34 11.49
C THR A 28 5.24 -4.91 12.03
N GLY A 29 4.52 -3.92 11.50
CA GLY A 29 4.51 -2.54 11.96
C GLY A 29 5.51 -1.62 11.27
N TYR A 30 6.06 -2.01 10.11
CA TYR A 30 6.85 -1.11 9.28
C TYR A 30 5.94 -0.21 8.45
N ASP A 31 6.35 1.05 8.26
CA ASP A 31 5.60 1.98 7.42
C ASP A 31 5.78 1.68 5.92
N ARG A 32 4.94 2.34 5.11
CA ARG A 32 4.94 2.22 3.65
C ARG A 32 6.33 2.40 3.06
N ASP A 33 7.04 3.44 3.49
CA ASP A 33 8.30 3.82 2.87
C ASP A 33 9.37 2.76 3.14
N GLU A 34 9.37 2.17 4.34
CA GLU A 34 10.26 1.06 4.68
C GLU A 34 9.90 -0.24 3.94
N VAL A 35 8.61 -0.57 3.81
CA VAL A 35 8.16 -1.72 3.01
C VAL A 35 8.63 -1.59 1.56
N LEU A 36 8.37 -0.42 0.94
CA LEU A 36 8.79 -0.13 -0.44
C LEU A 36 10.32 -0.11 -0.57
N HIS A 37 11.02 0.45 0.41
CA HIS A 37 12.48 0.43 0.43
C HIS A 37 13.01 -0.99 0.37
N ARG A 38 12.42 -1.92 1.14
CA ARG A 38 12.85 -3.33 1.20
C ARG A 38 12.56 -4.15 -0.05
N PHE A 39 11.72 -3.69 -0.98
CA PHE A 39 11.50 -4.38 -2.25
C PHE A 39 12.79 -4.57 -3.07
N ARG A 40 13.81 -3.71 -2.88
CA ARG A 40 15.14 -3.90 -3.48
C ARG A 40 15.83 -5.21 -3.06
N LEU A 41 15.43 -5.79 -1.93
CA LEU A 41 15.95 -7.04 -1.39
C LEU A 41 15.16 -8.26 -1.91
N GLN A 42 14.04 -8.03 -2.60
CA GLN A 42 13.17 -9.09 -3.05
C GLN A 42 13.69 -9.75 -4.33
N HIS A 43 13.79 -11.07 -4.30
CA HIS A 43 14.07 -11.86 -5.50
C HIS A 43 12.81 -11.97 -6.37
N PRO A 44 12.94 -11.88 -7.70
CA PRO A 44 11.81 -12.09 -8.60
C PRO A 44 11.30 -13.53 -8.50
N GLU A 45 9.98 -13.71 -8.52
CA GLU A 45 9.33 -15.03 -8.49
C GLU A 45 9.16 -15.63 -9.90
N SER A 46 9.13 -14.78 -10.93
CA SER A 46 8.88 -15.19 -12.31
C SER A 46 9.74 -14.40 -13.31
N SER A 47 9.68 -14.81 -14.58
CA SER A 47 10.31 -14.04 -15.67
C SER A 47 9.53 -12.76 -15.93
N PHE A 48 10.20 -11.75 -16.50
CA PHE A 48 9.59 -10.45 -16.74
C PHE A 48 8.27 -10.54 -17.50
N ARG A 49 7.21 -10.00 -16.88
CA ARG A 49 5.83 -9.97 -17.38
C ARG A 49 5.20 -11.34 -17.68
N SER A 50 5.85 -12.46 -17.35
CA SER A 50 5.35 -13.79 -17.70
C SER A 50 4.12 -14.18 -16.87
N THR A 51 4.06 -13.73 -15.62
CA THR A 51 3.09 -14.20 -14.63
C THR A 51 2.39 -13.02 -13.95
N TYR A 52 1.11 -13.24 -13.60
CA TYR A 52 0.35 -12.35 -12.73
C TYR A 52 0.56 -12.78 -11.28
N ALA A 53 0.92 -11.86 -10.39
CA ALA A 53 1.06 -12.09 -8.96
C ALA A 53 0.50 -10.88 -8.19
N TYR A 54 -0.60 -11.10 -7.46
CA TYR A 54 -1.29 -10.01 -6.76
C TYR A 54 -0.42 -9.46 -5.62
N THR A 55 -0.35 -8.13 -5.50
CA THR A 55 0.43 -7.45 -4.45
C THR A 55 -0.22 -6.11 -4.11
N ASN A 56 -0.56 -5.88 -2.84
CA ASN A 56 -1.02 -4.56 -2.40
C ASN A 56 0.12 -3.54 -2.54
N PHE A 57 1.30 -3.87 -2.03
CA PHE A 57 2.44 -2.95 -2.05
C PHE A 57 3.07 -2.76 -3.43
N GLY A 58 2.93 -3.70 -4.37
CA GLY A 58 3.28 -3.44 -5.77
C GLY A 58 2.38 -2.37 -6.38
N LEU A 59 1.06 -2.42 -6.12
CA LEU A 59 0.14 -1.37 -6.54
C LEU A 59 0.45 -0.03 -5.84
N THR A 60 0.75 -0.05 -4.54
CA THR A 60 1.20 1.14 -3.79
C THR A 60 2.47 1.75 -4.39
N ALA A 61 3.46 0.93 -4.76
CA ALA A 61 4.66 1.39 -5.44
C ALA A 61 4.33 2.10 -6.76
N GLY A 62 3.39 1.54 -7.54
CA GLY A 62 2.89 2.16 -8.77
C GLY A 62 2.21 3.51 -8.53
N ALA A 63 1.40 3.62 -7.47
CA ALA A 63 0.70 4.85 -7.09
C ALA A 63 1.68 5.97 -6.64
N VAL A 64 2.64 5.64 -5.78
CA VAL A 64 3.71 6.57 -5.35
C VAL A 64 4.56 6.99 -6.56
N ALA A 65 4.92 6.05 -7.44
CA ALA A 65 5.67 6.37 -8.64
C ALA A 65 4.89 7.30 -9.59
N ALA A 66 3.57 7.15 -9.69
CA ALA A 66 2.72 8.00 -10.50
C ALA A 66 2.62 9.44 -9.96
N SER A 67 2.61 9.63 -8.63
CA SER A 67 2.55 10.96 -8.02
C SER A 67 3.87 11.73 -8.12
N ASN A 68 5.02 11.06 -8.32
CA ASN A 68 6.33 11.75 -8.41
C ASN A 68 6.36 12.93 -9.40
N SER A 69 5.64 12.83 -10.52
CA SER A 69 5.59 13.90 -11.54
C SER A 69 4.84 15.16 -11.08
N THR A 70 4.02 15.07 -10.03
CA THR A 70 3.25 16.20 -9.49
C THR A 70 4.03 16.96 -8.42
N GLY A 71 5.10 16.37 -7.87
CA GLY A 71 5.82 16.91 -6.72
C GLY A 71 5.04 16.80 -5.39
N ALA A 72 3.89 16.10 -5.39
CA ALA A 72 3.05 15.90 -4.22
C ALA A 72 3.05 14.43 -3.77
N SER A 73 2.57 14.18 -2.55
CA SER A 73 2.29 12.82 -2.09
C SER A 73 1.21 12.16 -2.96
N TRP A 74 1.09 10.84 -2.91
CA TRP A 74 -0.02 10.14 -3.56
C TRP A 74 -1.36 10.61 -3.00
N GLU A 75 -1.43 10.79 -1.68
CA GLU A 75 -2.62 11.24 -0.95
C GLU A 75 -3.07 12.61 -1.45
N ASP A 76 -2.16 13.59 -1.55
CA ASP A 76 -2.47 14.93 -2.03
C ASP A 76 -2.84 14.92 -3.52
N ALA A 77 -2.07 14.20 -4.34
CA ALA A 77 -2.32 14.13 -5.78
C ALA A 77 -3.68 13.49 -6.10
N SER A 78 -4.05 12.43 -5.38
CA SER A 78 -5.33 11.75 -5.54
C SER A 78 -6.48 12.61 -5.00
N ALA A 79 -6.30 13.33 -3.90
CA ALA A 79 -7.28 14.29 -3.40
C ALA A 79 -7.56 15.41 -4.41
N GLU A 80 -6.51 16.04 -4.94
CA GLU A 80 -6.63 17.16 -5.87
C GLU A 80 -7.19 16.72 -7.23
N ARG A 81 -6.70 15.60 -7.79
CA ARG A 81 -6.96 15.25 -9.19
C ARG A 81 -8.03 14.20 -9.41
N LEU A 82 -8.42 13.45 -8.37
CA LEU A 82 -9.43 12.41 -8.48
C LEU A 82 -10.61 12.67 -7.56
N TYR A 83 -10.39 12.77 -6.25
CA TYR A 83 -11.49 12.83 -5.28
C TYR A 83 -12.27 14.15 -5.37
N GLY A 84 -11.57 15.28 -5.40
CA GLY A 84 -12.18 16.61 -5.53
C GLY A 84 -13.04 16.76 -6.80
N PRO A 85 -12.49 16.50 -8.00
CA PRO A 85 -13.25 16.57 -9.24
C PRO A 85 -14.43 15.59 -9.32
N ALA A 86 -14.33 14.44 -8.64
CA ALA A 86 -15.42 13.46 -8.55
C ALA A 86 -16.48 13.80 -7.48
N GLY A 87 -16.31 14.89 -6.73
CA GLY A 87 -17.22 15.28 -5.65
C GLY A 87 -17.19 14.33 -4.43
N MET A 88 -16.09 13.61 -4.24
CA MET A 88 -15.92 12.68 -3.11
C MET A 88 -15.56 13.47 -1.84
N THR A 89 -16.54 13.69 -0.97
CA THR A 89 -16.40 14.50 0.26
C THR A 89 -16.10 13.69 1.52
N VAL A 90 -16.26 12.36 1.45
CA VAL A 90 -15.89 11.42 2.52
C VAL A 90 -14.91 10.42 1.93
N VAL A 91 -13.64 10.63 2.25
CA VAL A 91 -12.54 9.73 1.89
C VAL A 91 -11.76 9.51 3.18
N ALA A 92 -11.57 8.26 3.58
CA ALA A 92 -10.63 7.98 4.64
C ALA A 92 -9.22 8.16 4.04
N PRO A 93 -8.41 9.14 4.47
CA PRO A 93 -6.99 9.09 4.15
C PRO A 93 -6.47 7.75 4.69
N GLY A 94 -5.66 7.04 3.91
CA GLY A 94 -4.96 5.87 4.44
C GLY A 94 -4.28 6.29 5.73
N GLU A 95 -4.58 5.62 6.84
CA GLU A 95 -3.99 5.91 8.13
C GLU A 95 -2.48 5.83 7.98
N GLU A 96 -1.82 6.99 7.83
CA GLU A 96 -0.41 7.12 8.16
C GLU A 96 -0.31 6.61 9.59
N HIS A 97 0.41 5.51 9.79
CA HIS A 97 0.64 4.85 11.07
C HIS A 97 1.34 5.83 12.03
N ARG A 98 0.57 6.77 12.58
CA ARG A 98 0.95 7.60 13.72
C ARG A 98 1.34 6.61 14.80
N ARG A 99 2.64 6.62 15.14
CA ARG A 99 3.28 5.79 16.16
C ARG A 99 2.28 5.23 17.17
N HIS A 100 2.27 3.91 17.28
CA HIS A 100 1.43 3.08 18.14
C HIS A 100 1.58 3.34 19.66
N SER A 101 1.97 4.54 20.09
CA SER A 101 2.09 4.97 21.49
C SER A 101 0.93 5.81 21.99
N ASP A 102 0.12 6.42 21.10
CA ASP A 102 -0.83 7.48 21.52
C ASP A 102 -2.32 7.10 21.35
N LEU A 103 -2.62 5.89 20.88
CA LEU A 103 -4.00 5.42 20.81
C LEU A 103 -4.41 4.79 22.14
N THR A 104 -5.16 5.56 22.93
CA THR A 104 -5.96 4.96 24.02
C THR A 104 -6.98 4.02 23.36
N PRO A 105 -7.01 2.72 23.69
CA PRO A 105 -7.93 1.80 23.05
C PRO A 105 -9.38 2.25 23.29
N PRO A 106 -10.26 2.20 22.28
CA PRO A 106 -11.67 2.50 22.48
C PRO A 106 -12.25 1.53 23.54
N PRO A 107 -13.17 1.99 24.40
CA PRO A 107 -13.78 1.12 25.39
C PRO A 107 -14.51 -0.04 24.70
N LYS A 108 -14.13 -1.28 25.02
CA LYS A 108 -14.70 -2.49 24.39
C LYS A 108 -16.21 -2.59 24.66
N PRO A 109 -17.10 -2.65 23.65
CA PRO A 109 -18.54 -2.68 23.85
C PRO A 109 -19.12 -4.11 23.80
N TRP A 110 -18.46 -5.09 24.41
CA TRP A 110 -19.09 -6.41 24.57
C TRP A 110 -18.65 -7.10 25.87
N ARG A 111 -19.60 -7.20 26.80
CA ARG A 111 -19.55 -8.20 27.87
C ARG A 111 -20.21 -9.45 27.33
N ALA A 112 -19.45 -10.53 27.16
CA ALA A 112 -20.03 -11.84 26.96
C ALA A 112 -20.90 -12.17 28.19
N ARG A 113 -22.21 -12.33 27.99
CA ARG A 113 -23.05 -12.96 28.99
C ARG A 113 -22.69 -14.44 29.01
N SER A 114 -22.17 -14.92 30.13
CA SER A 114 -21.96 -16.34 30.38
C SER A 114 -23.30 -17.08 30.27
N CYS A 115 -23.39 -18.04 29.35
CA CYS A 115 -24.44 -19.05 29.38
C CYS A 115 -24.29 -19.89 30.65
N ARG A 116 -25.39 -20.03 31.38
CA ARG A 116 -25.59 -21.06 32.40
C ARG A 116 -26.22 -22.29 31.76
#